data_AF-A0A2L2YW96-F1
#
_entry.id   AF-A0A2L2YW96-F1
#
_cell.length_a   1.000
_cell.length_b   1.000
_cell.length_c   1.000
_cell.angle_alpha   90.00
_cell.angle_beta   90.00
_cell.angle_gamma   90.00
#
_symmetry.space_group_name_H-M   'P 1'
#
loop_
_entity.id
_entity.type
_entity.pdbx_description
1 polymer ?
#
loop_
_entity_poly.entity_id
_entity_poly.type
_entity_poly.pdbx_seq_one_letter_code
_entity_poly.pdbx_strand_id
1 'polypeptide(L)' 'LPLFLVIQSDNSESRKIFNISSVLEKSVRIELFRGGRFQIQCYRCQQYGHTQRSCTSPTPACMKCAGPHLTYQCPQPRTT' A
#
# COMPACT_ATOMS: atom_id res chain seq x y z
N LEU A 1 6.54 -9.83 -9.33
CA LEU A 1 7.73 -9.07 -9.80
C LEU A 1 8.08 -8.04 -8.72
N PRO A 2 9.33 -7.96 -8.26
CA PRO A 2 9.72 -6.97 -7.26
C PRO A 2 9.53 -5.55 -7.81
N LEU A 3 8.95 -4.66 -6.99
CA LEU A 3 8.78 -3.24 -7.29
C LEU A 3 9.86 -2.45 -6.56
N PHE A 4 10.51 -1.53 -7.25
CA PHE A 4 11.55 -0.66 -6.70
C PHE A 4 11.11 0.80 -6.82
N LEU A 5 11.20 1.56 -5.72
CA LEU A 5 10.95 3.00 -5.73
C LEU A 5 12.29 3.73 -5.82
N VAL A 6 12.43 4.57 -6.83
CA VAL A 6 13.60 5.44 -7.03
C VAL A 6 13.13 6.87 -6.88
N ILE A 7 13.78 7.62 -5.99
CA ILE A 7 13.48 9.03 -5.73
C ILE A 7 14.60 9.86 -6.35
N GLN A 8 14.25 10.75 -7.27
CA GLN A 8 15.16 11.69 -7.92
C GLN A 8 14.52 13.07 -8.02
N SER A 9 15.34 14.10 -8.17
CA SER A 9 14.88 15.46 -8.47
C SER A 9 14.35 15.54 -9.90
N ASP A 10 13.26 16.29 -10.09
CA ASP A 10 12.64 16.48 -11.40
C ASP A 10 13.46 17.44 -12.27
N ASN A 11 14.35 16.88 -13.09
CA ASN A 11 15.15 17.61 -14.06
C ASN A 11 15.22 16.85 -15.40
N SER A 12 15.74 17.51 -16.44
CA SER A 12 15.80 16.95 -17.79
C SER A 12 16.60 15.64 -17.88
N GLU A 13 17.65 15.50 -17.08
CA GLU A 13 18.50 14.30 -17.06
C GLU A 13 17.78 13.13 -16.38
N SER A 14 17.18 13.37 -15.22
CA SER A 14 16.40 12.36 -14.47
C SER A 14 15.24 11.82 -15.30
N ARG A 15 14.56 12.66 -16.10
CA ARG A 15 13.43 12.23 -16.96
C ARG A 15 13.86 11.24 -18.06
N LYS A 16 15.14 11.15 -18.40
CA LYS A 16 15.63 10.16 -19.38
C LYS A 16 15.44 8.72 -18.89
N ILE A 17 15.24 8.51 -17.58
CA ILE A 17 15.00 7.20 -16.98
C ILE A 17 13.79 6.48 -17.58
N PHE A 18 12.76 7.20 -18.05
CA PHE A 18 11.56 6.60 -18.66
C PHE A 18 11.82 5.93 -20.01
N ASN A 19 12.97 6.19 -20.64
CA ASN A 19 13.36 5.58 -21.90
C ASN A 19 14.16 4.27 -21.72
N ILE A 20 14.46 3.87 -20.48
CA ILE A 20 15.21 2.65 -20.19
C ILE A 20 14.25 1.45 -20.19
N SER A 21 14.51 0.47 -21.06
CA SER A 21 13.76 -0.79 -21.16
C SER A 21 14.47 -1.99 -20.53
N SER A 22 15.75 -1.84 -20.19
CA SER A 22 16.56 -2.88 -19.56
C SER A 22 17.61 -2.29 -18.61
N VAL A 23 17.78 -2.92 -17.45
CA VAL A 23 18.87 -2.63 -16.51
C VAL A 23 19.65 -3.91 -16.31
N LEU A 24 20.93 -3.91 -16.68
CA LEU A 24 21.74 -5.12 -16.83
C LEU A 24 21.02 -6.09 -17.78
N GLU A 25 20.90 -7.37 -17.39
CA GLU A 25 20.23 -8.42 -18.16
C GLU A 25 18.71 -8.50 -17.86
N LYS A 26 18.16 -7.56 -17.09
CA LYS A 26 16.73 -7.59 -16.71
C LYS A 26 15.93 -6.57 -17.51
N SER A 27 14.88 -7.04 -18.17
CA SER A 27 13.83 -6.16 -18.70
C SER A 27 13.12 -5.45 -17.55
N VAL A 28 12.96 -4.15 -17.68
CA VAL A 28 12.29 -3.31 -16.69
C VAL A 28 11.21 -2.46 -17.38
N ARG A 29 10.17 -2.12 -16.62
CA ARG A 29 9.17 -1.12 -17.02
C ARG A 29 9.20 0.00 -16.00
N ILE A 30 9.53 1.21 -16.45
CA ILE A 30 9.68 2.37 -15.58
C ILE A 30 8.45 3.24 -15.75
N GLU A 31 7.78 3.53 -14.64
CA GLU A 31 6.55 4.29 -14.61
C GLU A 31 6.65 5.42 -13.61
N LEU A 32 5.91 6.50 -13.85
CA LEU A 32 5.73 7.54 -12.85
C LEU A 32 5.10 6.92 -11.60
N PHE A 33 5.74 7.09 -10.45
CA PHE A 33 5.11 6.78 -9.19
C PHE A 33 3.95 7.77 -8.98
N ARG A 34 2.74 7.33 -9.34
CA ARG A 34 1.55 8.19 -9.28
C ARG A 34 1.05 8.45 -7.86
N GLY A 35 1.84 8.11 -6.83
CA GLY A 35 1.48 8.33 -5.44
C GLY A 35 0.04 7.92 -5.19
N GLY A 36 -0.30 6.68 -5.58
CA GLY A 36 -1.65 6.18 -5.33
C GLY A 36 -1.91 6.31 -3.84
N ARG A 37 -3.09 6.83 -3.46
CA ARG A 37 -3.64 6.55 -2.13
C ARG A 37 -3.40 5.06 -1.93
N PHE A 38 -2.52 4.69 -0.98
CA PHE A 38 -2.39 3.30 -0.57
C PHE A 38 -3.81 2.74 -0.53
N GLN A 39 -4.02 1.60 -1.19
CA GLN A 39 -5.33 0.97 -1.23
C GLN A 39 -5.92 1.13 0.17
N ILE A 40 -7.02 1.88 0.30
CA ILE A 40 -7.44 2.29 1.62
C ILE A 40 -7.80 1.03 2.37
N GLN A 41 -7.09 0.80 3.48
CA GLN A 41 -7.39 -0.31 4.35
C GLN A 41 -8.61 0.09 5.17
N CYS A 42 -9.64 -0.74 5.09
CA CYS A 42 -10.85 -0.53 5.87
C CYS A 42 -10.57 -0.79 7.35
N TYR A 43 -10.71 0.23 8.21
CA TYR A 43 -10.51 0.10 9.66
C TYR A 43 -11.50 -0.85 10.37
N ARG A 44 -12.57 -1.27 9.69
CA ARG A 44 -13.56 -2.23 10.24
C ARG A 44 -13.21 -3.67 9.91
N CYS A 45 -12.92 -4.00 8.65
CA CYS A 45 -12.72 -5.38 8.21
C CYS A 45 -11.29 -5.71 7.76
N GLN A 46 -10.38 -4.72 7.81
CA GLN A 46 -8.97 -4.81 7.40
C GLN A 46 -8.73 -5.13 5.92
N GLN A 47 -9.78 -5.26 5.11
CA GLN A 47 -9.68 -5.45 3.66
C GLN A 47 -9.36 -4.13 2.95
N TYR A 48 -8.76 -4.25 1.77
CA TYR A 48 -8.33 -3.13 0.95
C TYR A 48 -9.43 -2.68 -0.04
N GLY A 49 -9.32 -1.43 -0.50
CA GLY A 49 -10.14 -0.91 -1.61
C GLY A 49 -11.42 -0.19 -1.20
N HIS A 50 -11.72 -0.04 0.10
CA HIS A 50 -12.88 0.71 0.58
C HIS A 50 -12.66 1.34 1.96
N THR A 51 -13.48 2.32 2.32
CA THR A 51 -13.42 2.98 3.63
C THR A 51 -14.30 2.28 4.66
N GLN A 52 -14.10 2.55 5.95
CA GLN A 52 -15.00 2.05 7.00
C GLN A 52 -16.48 2.44 6.76
N ARG A 53 -16.75 3.62 6.18
CA ARG A 53 -18.12 4.08 5.88
C ARG A 53 -18.79 3.27 4.77
N SER A 54 -18.01 2.75 3.83
CA SER A 54 -18.47 1.94 2.69
C SER A 54 -18.28 0.43 2.92
N CYS A 55 -18.00 0.02 4.16
CA CYS A 55 -17.76 -1.38 4.50
C CYS A 55 -19.07 -2.18 4.61
N THR A 56 -19.20 -3.20 3.78
CA THR A 56 -20.32 -4.15 3.77
C THR A 56 -20.01 -5.45 4.50
N SER A 57 -18.81 -5.62 5.05
CA SER A 57 -18.42 -6.83 5.78
C SER A 57 -19.27 -7.00 7.04
N PRO A 58 -19.88 -8.18 7.26
CA PRO A 58 -20.69 -8.43 8.45
C PRO A 58 -19.82 -8.47 9.72
N THR A 59 -18.65 -9.08 9.64
CA THR A 59 -17.73 -9.24 10.76
C THR A 59 -16.59 -8.21 10.72
N PRO A 60 -16.27 -7.56 11.85
CA PRO A 60 -15.06 -6.75 11.97
C PRO A 60 -13.81 -7.64 12.12
N ALA A 61 -12.65 -7.06 11.85
CA ALA A 61 -11.36 -7.70 12.07
C ALA A 61 -10.43 -6.74 12.82
N CYS A 62 -9.77 -7.25 13.86
CA CYS A 62 -8.89 -6.49 14.71
C CYS A 62 -7.55 -6.24 14.00
N MET A 63 -7.11 -4.97 13.96
CA MET A 63 -5.83 -4.59 13.35
C MET A 63 -4.60 -5.09 14.13
N LYS A 64 -4.78 -5.51 15.39
CA LYS A 64 -3.69 -6.03 16.26
C LYS A 64 -3.54 -7.55 16.18
N CYS A 65 -4.64 -8.28 16.26
CA CYS A 65 -4.62 -9.74 16.42
C CYS A 65 -5.46 -10.51 15.39
N ALA A 66 -6.03 -9.82 14.39
CA ALA A 66 -6.90 -10.40 13.36
C ALA A 66 -8.18 -11.10 13.88
N GLY A 67 -8.50 -11.00 15.18
CA GLY A 67 -9.71 -11.58 15.76
C GLY A 67 -11.01 -10.87 15.32
N PRO A 68 -12.18 -11.51 15.50
CA PRO A 68 -13.48 -11.03 15.02
C PRO A 68 -14.09 -9.94 15.92
N HIS A 69 -13.34 -8.87 16.17
CA HIS A 69 -13.74 -7.71 16.99
C HIS A 69 -13.10 -6.42 16.47
N LEU A 70 -13.61 -5.27 16.92
CA LEU A 70 -13.01 -3.98 16.60
C LEU A 70 -11.74 -3.76 17.42
N THR A 71 -10.72 -3.10 16.85
CA THR A 71 -9.39 -2.96 17.48
C THR A 71 -9.41 -2.36 18.89
N TYR A 72 -10.38 -1.50 19.21
CA TYR A 72 -10.54 -0.93 20.57
C TYR A 72 -11.08 -1.91 21.61
N GLN A 73 -11.68 -3.02 21.18
CA GLN A 73 -12.15 -4.13 22.02
C GLN A 73 -11.09 -5.23 22.14
N CYS A 74 -9.89 -5.02 21.62
CA CYS A 74 -8.86 -6.04 21.62
C CYS A 74 -8.38 -6.32 23.06
N PRO A 75 -8.40 -7.58 23.52
CA PRO A 75 -7.97 -7.94 24.88
C PRO A 75 -6.44 -7.90 25.03
N GLN A 76 -5.70 -7.79 23.93
CA GLN A 76 -4.24 -7.73 23.96
C GLN A 76 -3.76 -6.38 24.53
N PRO A 77 -2.71 -6.40 25.37
CA PRO A 77 -2.14 -5.17 25.92
C PRO A 77 -1.68 -4.24 24.80
N ARG A 78 -1.67 -2.94 25.09
CA ARG A 78 -1.10 -1.95 24.15
C ARG A 78 0.41 -2.14 24.14
N THR A 79 0.94 -2.72 23.07
CA THR A 79 2.39 -2.66 22.79
C THR A 79 2.70 -1.23 22.38
N THR A 80 3.29 -0.46 23.30
CA THR A 80 3.90 0.85 23.03
C THR A 80 5.26 0.69 22.41
#